data_AF-A0A916IVT6-F1
#
_entry.id   AF-A0A916IVT6-F1
#
_cell.length_a   1.000
_cell.length_b   1.000
_cell.length_c   1.000
_cell.angle_alpha   90.00
_cell.angle_beta   90.00
_cell.angle_gamma   90.00
#
_symmetry.space_group_name_H-M   'P 1'
#
loop_
_entity.id
_entity.type
_entity.pdbx_description
1 polymer ?
#
loop_
_entity_poly.entity_id
_entity_poly.type
_entity_poly.pdbx_seq_one_letter_code
_entity_poly.pdbx_strand_id
1 'polypeptide(L)' 'MATEYVTSDGDMADAIAWNYYGTRDGRTVELLLDANPGLADYGPVLPAGVTITLPDLATPATTTKGVKLWD' A
#
# COMPACT_ATOMS: atom_id res chain seq x y z
N MET A 1 8.25 9.96 -7.19
CA MET A 1 7.01 9.91 -8.01
C MET A 1 6.05 8.97 -7.31
N ALA A 2 4.76 9.30 -7.17
CA ALA A 2 3.83 8.38 -6.51
C ALA A 2 3.53 7.16 -7.40
N THR A 3 3.45 5.98 -6.79
CA THR A 3 3.15 4.71 -7.48
C THR A 3 1.71 4.33 -7.19
N GLU A 4 0.91 4.04 -8.22
CA GLU A 4 -0.43 3.50 -8.03
C GLU A 4 -0.36 1.98 -7.84
N TYR A 5 -1.07 1.48 -6.82
CA TYR A 5 -1.20 0.06 -6.52
C TYR A 5 -2.67 -0.32 -6.46
N VAL A 6 -3.04 -1.46 -7.06
CA VAL A 6 -4.40 -1.98 -7.01
C VAL A 6 -4.41 -3.15 -6.02
N THR A 7 -5.22 -3.05 -4.99
CA THR A 7 -5.38 -4.08 -3.96
C THR A 7 -6.05 -5.33 -4.52
N SER A 8 -5.73 -6.49 -3.95
CA SER A 8 -6.45 -7.74 -4.19
C SER A 8 -7.29 -8.14 -2.97
N ASP A 9 -8.11 -9.18 -3.11
CA ASP A 9 -8.95 -9.64 -2.01
C ASP A 9 -8.06 -10.14 -0.86
N GLY A 10 -8.24 -9.57 0.34
CA GLY A 10 -7.42 -9.91 1.51
C GLY A 10 -6.13 -9.10 1.64
N ASP A 11 -5.88 -8.12 0.77
CA ASP A 11 -4.75 -7.19 0.94
C ASP A 11 -4.91 -6.36 2.21
N MET A 12 -3.79 -5.98 2.82
CA MET A 12 -3.78 -5.15 4.02
C MET A 12 -2.85 -3.96 3.82
N ALA A 13 -3.28 -2.77 4.23
CA ALA A 13 -2.45 -1.56 4.11
C ALA A 13 -1.08 -1.72 4.81
N ASP A 14 -1.03 -2.39 5.98
CA ASP A 14 0.21 -2.71 6.68
C ASP A 14 1.12 -3.65 5.87
N ALA A 15 0.54 -4.68 5.23
CA ALA A 15 1.29 -5.63 4.42
C ALA A 15 1.85 -4.98 3.15
N ILE A 16 1.06 -4.12 2.50
CA ILE A 16 1.50 -3.34 1.34
C ILE A 16 2.60 -2.36 1.74
N ALA A 17 2.42 -1.64 2.85
CA ALA A 17 3.43 -0.72 3.36
C ALA A 17 4.73 -1.46 3.71
N TRP A 18 4.64 -2.61 4.37
CA TRP A 18 5.80 -3.45 4.67
C TRP A 18 6.48 -3.98 3.41
N ASN A 19 5.71 -4.48 2.44
CA ASN A 19 6.26 -5.04 1.20
C ASN A 19 6.89 -3.96 0.29
N TYR A 20 6.29 -2.77 0.24
CA TYR A 20 6.75 -1.69 -0.64
C TYR A 20 7.88 -0.86 -0.02
N TYR A 21 7.75 -0.49 1.26
CA TYR A 21 8.72 0.37 1.95
C TYR A 21 9.73 -0.41 2.80
N GLY A 22 9.50 -1.69 3.06
CA GLY A 22 10.35 -2.50 3.94
C GLY A 22 10.28 -2.10 5.42
N THR A 23 9.34 -1.22 5.79
CA THR A 23 9.23 -0.67 7.15
C THR A 23 7.77 -0.43 7.52
N ARG A 24 7.45 -0.63 8.81
CA ARG A 24 6.18 -0.28 9.46
C ARG A 24 6.29 1.03 10.27
N ASP A 25 7.21 1.90 9.87
CA ASP A 25 7.39 3.16 10.58
C ASP A 25 6.07 3.94 10.60
N GLY A 26 5.71 4.51 11.76
CA GLY A 26 4.45 5.25 11.90
C GLY A 26 4.31 6.36 10.86
N ARG A 27 5.43 7.00 10.49
CA ARG A 27 5.47 8.03 9.44
C ARG A 27 5.11 7.51 8.05
N THR A 28 5.47 6.27 7.74
CA THR A 28 5.14 5.64 6.45
C THR A 28 3.64 5.44 6.34
N VAL A 29 3.00 4.97 7.43
CA VAL A 29 1.55 4.77 7.48
C VAL A 29 0.81 6.11 7.44
N GLU A 30 1.30 7.13 8.16
CA GLU A 30 0.72 8.47 8.11
C GLU A 30 0.74 9.07 6.69
N LEU A 31 1.87 8.97 5.98
CA LEU A 31 1.98 9.47 4.61
C LEU A 31 1.12 8.67 3.63
N LEU A 32 1.00 7.35 3.84
CA LEU A 32 0.10 6.51 3.05
C LEU A 32 -1.37 6.94 3.24
N LEU A 33 -1.78 7.18 4.49
CA LEU A 33 -3.14 7.62 4.80
C LEU A 33 -3.43 9.03 4.30
N ASP A 34 -2.45 9.94 4.38
CA ASP A 34 -2.55 11.29 3.84
C ASP A 34 -2.71 11.29 2.31
N ALA A 35 -1.95 10.43 1.62
CA ALA A 35 -2.07 10.23 0.18
C ALA A 35 -3.36 9.49 -0.24
N ASN A 36 -4.01 8.77 0.69
CA ASN A 36 -5.23 7.99 0.44
C ASN A 36 -6.33 8.31 1.47
N PRO A 37 -6.96 9.49 1.35
CA PRO A 37 -8.08 9.83 2.22
C PRO A 37 -9.22 8.81 2.02
N GLY A 38 -9.62 8.16 3.11
CA GLY A 38 -10.63 7.09 3.12
C GLY A 38 -10.06 5.66 3.10
N LEU A 39 -8.75 5.48 2.96
CA LEU A 39 -8.15 4.13 3.02
C LEU A 39 -8.35 3.47 4.39
N ALA A 40 -8.28 4.25 5.46
CA ALA A 40 -8.54 3.79 6.82
C ALA A 40 -10.01 3.37 7.06
N ASP A 41 -10.94 3.82 6.22
CA ASP A 41 -12.39 3.52 6.35
C ASP A 41 -12.69 2.06 5.94
N TYR A 42 -11.93 1.52 4.99
CA TYR A 42 -12.01 0.10 4.61
C TYR A 42 -11.57 -0.85 5.74
N GLY A 43 -10.82 -0.35 6.71
CA GLY A 43 -10.33 -1.14 7.85
C GLY A 43 -9.04 -1.91 7.55
N PRO A 44 -8.73 -2.95 8.34
CA PRO A 44 -7.44 -3.65 8.26
C PRO A 44 -7.28 -4.49 6.98
N VAL A 45 -8.40 -4.89 6.35
CA VAL A 45 -8.43 -5.67 5.12
C VAL A 45 -9.07 -4.82 4.03
N LEU A 46 -8.32 -4.59 2.96
CA LEU A 46 -8.76 -3.84 1.80
C LEU A 46 -9.52 -4.78 0.85
N PRO A 47 -10.64 -4.34 0.27
CA PRO A 47 -11.31 -5.11 -0.77
C PRO A 47 -10.47 -5.13 -2.04
N ALA A 48 -10.65 -6.15 -2.88
CA ALA A 48 -10.01 -6.23 -4.18
C ALA A 48 -10.45 -5.08 -5.09
N GLY A 49 -9.53 -4.56 -5.90
CA GLY A 49 -9.79 -3.54 -6.91
C GLY A 49 -9.80 -2.10 -6.38
N VAL A 50 -9.32 -1.85 -5.15
CA VAL A 50 -9.11 -0.50 -4.64
C VAL A 50 -7.78 0.01 -5.14
N THR A 51 -7.81 1.11 -5.88
CA THR A 51 -6.59 1.83 -6.27
C THR A 51 -6.12 2.69 -5.12
N ILE A 52 -4.90 2.45 -4.66
CA ILE A 52 -4.22 3.24 -3.64
C ILE A 52 -2.96 3.87 -4.23
N THR A 53 -2.66 5.07 -3.76
CA THR A 53 -1.48 5.85 -4.11
C THR A 53 -0.39 5.62 -3.08
N LEU A 54 0.70 4.98 -3.47
CA LEU A 54 1.89 4.81 -2.64
C LEU A 54 2.82 6.01 -2.85
N PRO A 55 2.93 6.94 -1.88
CA PRO A 55 3.88 8.05 -2.00
C PRO A 55 5.32 7.53 -2.02
N ASP A 56 6.21 8.26 -2.71
CA ASP A 56 7.63 7.92 -2.79
C ASP A 56 8.31 8.26 -1.46
N LEU A 57 8.44 7.26 -0.57
CA LEU A 57 9.22 7.40 0.64
C LEU A 57 10.67 7.05 0.29
N ALA A 58 11.62 7.88 0.71
CA ALA A 58 13.05 7.72 0.39
C ALA A 58 13.71 6.46 1.00
N THR A 59 12.92 5.53 1.52
CA THR A 59 13.35 4.18 1.88
C THR A 59 13.50 3.31 0.63
N PRO A 60 14.54 2.46 0.53
CA PRO A 60 14.84 1.72 -0.68
C PRO A 60 13.70 0.76 -1.03
N ALA A 61 12.92 1.15 -2.04
CA ALA A 61 11.85 0.35 -2.61
C ALA A 61 12.43 -0.95 -3.18
N THR A 62 12.33 -2.04 -2.42
CA THR A 62 12.47 -3.38 -2.99
C THR A 62 11.13 -3.66 -3.66
N THR A 63 10.98 -3.16 -4.88
CA THR A 63 9.77 -3.32 -5.70
C THR A 63 9.56 -4.79 -6.02
N THR A 64 9.00 -5.54 -5.07
CA THR A 64 8.38 -6.82 -5.37
C THR A 64 7.09 -6.47 -6.08
N LYS A 65 7.19 -6.43 -7.41
CA LYS A 65 6.11 -6.34 -8.39
C LYS A 65 4.83 -6.89 -7.80
N GLY A 66 3.77 -6.08 -7.88
CA GLY A 66 2.41 -6.46 -7.54
C GLY A 66 2.16 -7.91 -7.94
N VAL A 67 1.78 -8.70 -6.95
CA VAL A 67 1.42 -10.11 -7.10
C VAL A 67 0.30 -10.17 -8.13
N LYS A 68 0.67 -10.41 -9.39
CA LYS A 68 -0.25 -10.90 -10.42
C LYS A 68 -0.47 -12.37 -10.09
N LEU A 69 -1.42 -12.64 -9.21
CA LEU A 69 -1.92 -14.00 -9.00
C LEU A 69 -3.30 -14.08 -9.63
N TRP A 70 -3.40 -14.32 -10.94
CA TRP A 70 -4.53 -14.98 -11.62
C TRP A 70 -4.13 -15.30 -13.08
N ASP A 71 -3.73 -16.55 -13.34
CA ASP A 71 -4.55 -17.56 -14.04
C ASP A 71 -4.42 -18.89 -13.26
#